data_AF-C5PB03-F1
#
_entry.id   AF-C5PB03-F1
#
_cell.length_a   1.000
_cell.length_b   1.000
_cell.length_c   1.000
_cell.angle_alpha   90.00
_cell.angle_beta   90.00
_cell.angle_gamma   90.00
#
_symmetry.space_group_name_H-M   'P 1'
#
loop_
_entity.id
_entity.type
_entity.pdbx_description
1 polymer ?
#
loop_
_entity_poly.entity_id
_entity_poly.type
_entity_poly.pdbx_seq_one_letter_code
_entity_poly.pdbx_strand_id
1 'polypeptide(L)'
;MNTCTRCLRTPLKAPWKAIQSTSLPREAFSSRGFVSTVSRSTKIQSRRISTDSSKSSGNKYGNRTKLAFALAVSGFTTTVILLYGGHRDAVRMDWQPKRKPAVDPTPAPSSGKPVPPGESGKPFPVKSPGPTSTRRSISFVPAGYGETDLSHLDPYTVLGHEPIDVSKFPVEDAILTTAPNVPPPITRDHPALLRVPLTTTTKLSQLTSVYKYDQWTFNDSVPGPFIRARAGDVIELTITNKDPSGNPHNIDCHAFIGPGGGAPLTTVGFNESKTARFQLLYPGLYVYHCAAAPVPVHIANGMYGMIYVQPAEGDLPPVDKEYFVLQSEFYHEPPEVEDDGRPSSIVEFSYPNALREEPNVVVFNGSESALTRDKPLTANINETVRLFFGNAGPNLTSSFHVIGSNFKNVYREGDVISPPGQCIQTVSVPPGSATIVDMEMSVPGTYALVDHAIFRMDKGAVGYLNVSGEQRPDIYGSTQPPAPCVGCKLHP
;
A
#
# COMPACT_ATOMS: atom_id res chain seq x y z
N MET A 1 -53.18 -19.28 22.59
CA MET A 1 -54.07 -19.90 21.57
C MET A 1 -53.97 -19.06 20.30
N ASN A 2 -54.09 -19.69 19.13
CA ASN A 2 -54.42 -19.22 17.75
C ASN A 2 -54.13 -17.74 17.39
N THR A 3 -53.21 -17.34 16.49
CA THR A 3 -52.93 -17.66 15.04
C THR A 3 -53.72 -16.84 14.00
N CYS A 4 -53.04 -16.49 12.88
CA CYS A 4 -53.58 -16.19 11.53
C CYS A 4 -54.36 -14.85 11.30
N THR A 5 -54.37 -14.19 10.11
CA THR A 5 -53.50 -14.26 8.90
C THR A 5 -53.59 -13.00 7.99
N ARG A 6 -52.49 -12.73 7.26
CA ARG A 6 -52.35 -12.28 5.83
C ARG A 6 -53.41 -11.38 5.10
N CYS A 7 -52.83 -10.39 4.41
CA CYS A 7 -53.07 -9.97 3.01
C CYS A 7 -54.34 -9.19 2.60
N LEU A 8 -54.11 -8.04 1.92
CA LEU A 8 -54.42 -7.89 0.48
C LEU A 8 -53.61 -6.74 -0.17
N ARG A 9 -53.40 -6.81 -1.49
CA ARG A 9 -52.80 -5.75 -2.34
C ARG A 9 -53.80 -5.38 -3.44
N THR A 10 -53.96 -4.09 -3.75
CA THR A 10 -54.36 -3.60 -5.09
C THR A 10 -54.00 -2.11 -5.23
N PRO A 11 -53.85 -1.55 -6.46
CA PRO A 11 -53.11 -0.31 -6.70
C PRO A 11 -53.97 0.94 -6.94
N LEU A 12 -53.39 2.11 -6.73
CA LEU A 12 -53.88 3.39 -7.24
C LEU A 12 -53.05 3.84 -8.46
N LYS A 13 -53.73 4.14 -9.57
CA LYS A 13 -53.12 4.74 -10.77
C LYS A 13 -53.11 6.27 -10.63
N ALA A 14 -51.98 6.91 -10.86
CA ALA A 14 -51.89 8.36 -10.95
C ALA A 14 -52.20 8.84 -12.39
N PRO A 15 -53.15 9.79 -12.61
CA PRO A 15 -53.34 10.44 -13.90
C PRO A 15 -52.38 11.63 -14.06
N TRP A 16 -51.84 11.82 -15.27
CA TRP A 16 -51.03 13.00 -15.60
C TRP A 16 -51.90 14.26 -15.73
N LYS A 17 -51.37 15.40 -15.30
CA LYS A 17 -51.73 16.73 -15.82
C LYS A 17 -50.47 17.58 -15.97
N ALA A 18 -50.19 18.03 -17.18
CA ALA A 18 -49.20 19.07 -17.44
C ALA A 18 -49.82 20.45 -17.22
N ILE A 19 -49.02 21.41 -16.75
CA ILE A 19 -49.34 22.84 -16.73
C ILE A 19 -48.13 23.59 -17.31
N GLN A 20 -48.39 24.52 -18.22
CA GLN A 20 -47.38 25.42 -18.78
C GLN A 20 -47.40 26.76 -18.05
N SER A 21 -46.24 27.39 -17.87
CA SER A 21 -46.14 28.79 -17.42
C SER A 21 -44.95 29.52 -18.05
N THR A 22 -45.25 30.30 -19.09
CA THR A 22 -44.74 31.67 -19.34
C THR A 22 -43.32 32.06 -18.85
N SER A 23 -42.40 32.24 -19.80
CA SER A 23 -41.64 33.49 -20.10
C SER A 23 -41.48 34.54 -18.96
N LEU A 24 -40.31 35.09 -18.62
CA LEU A 24 -39.23 35.75 -19.41
C LEU A 24 -37.96 35.91 -18.51
N PRO A 25 -36.84 36.54 -18.97
CA PRO A 25 -36.15 36.51 -20.27
C PRO A 25 -34.70 35.97 -20.13
N ARG A 26 -33.91 36.01 -21.21
CA ARG A 26 -32.44 35.82 -21.16
C ARG A 26 -31.72 37.16 -21.22
N GLU A 27 -30.68 37.34 -20.41
CA GLU A 27 -29.52 38.15 -20.79
C GLU A 27 -28.35 37.25 -21.17
N ALA A 28 -27.36 37.79 -21.91
CA ALA A 28 -26.31 37.02 -22.54
C ALA A 28 -24.92 37.45 -22.07
N PHE A 29 -24.11 36.46 -21.66
CA PHE A 29 -22.66 36.59 -21.68
C PHE A 29 -22.08 35.69 -22.75
N SER A 30 -21.28 36.27 -23.66
CA SER A 30 -20.57 35.52 -24.69
C SER A 30 -19.07 35.71 -24.51
N SER A 31 -18.35 34.60 -24.34
CA SER A 31 -16.89 34.54 -24.40
C SER A 31 -16.49 33.41 -25.34
N ARG A 32 -16.17 33.76 -26.60
CA ARG A 32 -15.70 32.79 -27.60
C ARG A 32 -14.25 32.39 -27.29
N GLY A 33 -14.06 31.23 -26.68
CA GLY A 33 -12.75 30.57 -26.67
C GLY A 33 -12.37 30.12 -28.09
N PHE A 34 -11.28 30.66 -28.63
CA PHE A 34 -10.73 30.20 -29.90
C PHE A 34 -10.02 28.86 -29.71
N VAL A 35 -10.46 27.81 -30.43
CA VAL A 35 -9.72 26.55 -30.57
C VAL A 35 -9.13 26.51 -31.98
N SER A 36 -7.82 26.68 -32.10
CA SER A 36 -7.11 26.65 -33.39
C SER A 36 -6.80 25.20 -33.80
N THR A 37 -7.63 24.63 -34.69
CA THR A 37 -7.34 23.34 -35.32
C THR A 37 -6.17 23.45 -36.30
N VAL A 38 -5.05 22.79 -36.00
CA VAL A 38 -3.97 22.54 -36.96
C VAL A 38 -4.11 21.13 -37.52
N SER A 39 -4.71 21.02 -38.71
CA SER A 39 -4.80 19.76 -39.44
C SER A 39 -3.48 19.47 -40.16
N ARG A 40 -2.87 18.30 -39.89
CA ARG A 40 -1.88 17.66 -40.77
C ARG A 40 -2.19 16.18 -40.93
N SER A 41 -2.96 15.86 -41.97
CA SER A 41 -3.24 14.47 -42.35
C SER A 41 -2.08 13.86 -43.14
N THR A 42 -1.28 13.01 -42.49
CA THR A 42 -0.28 12.19 -43.19
C THR A 42 -0.90 10.84 -43.56
N LYS A 43 -1.25 10.64 -44.85
CA LYS A 43 -1.74 9.35 -45.33
C LYS A 43 -0.60 8.32 -45.37
N ILE A 44 -0.73 7.25 -44.59
CA ILE A 44 0.08 6.03 -44.74
C ILE A 44 -0.82 4.97 -45.40
N GLN A 45 -0.37 4.41 -46.52
CA GLN A 45 -1.10 3.35 -47.23
C GLN A 45 -0.80 1.98 -46.60
N SER A 46 -1.81 1.34 -46.01
CA SER A 46 -1.74 -0.08 -45.68
C SER A 46 -1.99 -0.92 -46.94
N ARG A 47 -0.95 -1.63 -47.41
CA ARG A 47 -1.13 -2.66 -48.44
C ARG A 47 -1.77 -3.89 -47.83
N ARG A 48 -3.01 -4.20 -48.21
CA ARG A 48 -3.53 -5.56 -48.07
C ARG A 48 -2.73 -6.50 -48.98
N ILE A 49 -2.30 -7.63 -48.44
CA ILE A 49 -1.97 -8.81 -49.24
C ILE A 49 -3.14 -9.79 -49.06
N SER A 50 -3.73 -10.22 -50.17
CA SER A 50 -4.75 -11.29 -50.18
C SER A 50 -4.15 -12.54 -50.82
N THR A 51 -4.29 -13.67 -50.15
CA THR A 51 -4.02 -15.01 -50.71
C THR A 51 -5.24 -15.88 -50.43
N ASP A 52 -6.01 -16.19 -51.47
CA ASP A 52 -7.23 -16.99 -51.39
C ASP A 52 -7.17 -18.13 -52.42
N SER A 53 -6.89 -19.34 -51.92
CA SER A 53 -6.91 -20.63 -52.62
C SER A 53 -6.53 -21.73 -51.62
N SER A 54 -7.16 -22.91 -51.57
CA SER A 54 -8.36 -23.39 -52.26
C SER A 54 -8.96 -24.58 -51.48
N LYS A 55 -10.15 -25.06 -51.88
CA LYS A 55 -10.86 -26.17 -51.21
C LYS A 55 -10.28 -27.55 -51.56
N SER A 56 -10.19 -28.43 -50.56
CA SER A 56 -10.33 -29.89 -50.72
C SER A 56 -11.13 -30.47 -49.54
N SER A 57 -11.56 -31.74 -49.60
CA SER A 57 -12.76 -32.21 -48.88
C SER A 57 -12.69 -33.63 -48.29
N GLY A 58 -13.11 -33.78 -47.03
CA GLY A 58 -13.43 -35.08 -46.39
C GLY A 58 -12.20 -35.93 -45.97
N ASN A 59 -12.28 -36.86 -45.01
CA ASN A 59 -13.46 -37.53 -44.44
C ASN A 59 -13.22 -37.94 -42.94
N LYS A 60 -14.11 -38.74 -42.35
CA LYS A 60 -14.17 -39.13 -40.91
C LYS A 60 -13.26 -40.32 -40.51
N TYR A 61 -13.14 -40.50 -39.19
CA TYR A 61 -12.50 -41.61 -38.44
C TYR A 61 -10.95 -41.66 -38.52
N GLY A 62 -10.22 -42.15 -37.51
CA GLY A 62 -10.65 -42.48 -36.14
C GLY A 62 -9.69 -43.42 -35.38
N ASN A 63 -9.45 -43.12 -34.10
CA ASN A 63 -8.86 -43.97 -33.05
C ASN A 63 -7.33 -44.24 -33.07
N ARG A 64 -6.72 -43.98 -31.90
CA ARG A 64 -5.46 -44.50 -31.30
C ARG A 64 -4.42 -45.24 -32.17
N THR A 65 -3.21 -44.68 -32.21
CA THR A 65 -1.96 -45.46 -32.02
C THR A 65 -0.95 -44.67 -31.18
N LYS A 66 -0.16 -45.35 -30.34
CA LYS A 66 1.07 -44.79 -29.78
C LYS A 66 2.17 -44.89 -30.83
N LEU A 67 3.03 -43.88 -30.94
CA LEU A 67 4.39 -44.07 -31.46
C LEU A 67 5.34 -43.12 -30.73
N ALA A 68 6.47 -43.64 -30.26
CA ALA A 68 7.57 -42.81 -29.78
C ALA A 68 8.43 -42.40 -30.98
N PHE A 69 8.94 -41.18 -30.98
CA PHE A 69 9.97 -40.74 -31.91
C PHE A 69 11.10 -40.06 -31.15
N ALA A 70 12.31 -40.58 -31.32
CA ALA A 70 13.52 -39.85 -30.99
C ALA A 70 13.95 -39.05 -32.22
N LEU A 71 14.24 -37.76 -32.04
CA LEU A 71 15.18 -37.01 -32.88
C LEU A 71 16.20 -36.40 -31.93
N ALA A 72 17.48 -36.77 -31.99
CA ALA A 72 18.42 -36.56 -33.11
C ALA A 72 18.90 -35.11 -33.14
N VAL A 73 20.08 -34.89 -32.57
CA VAL A 73 20.80 -33.61 -32.60
C VAL A 73 21.18 -33.29 -34.04
N SER A 74 20.85 -32.07 -34.48
CA SER A 74 21.48 -31.44 -35.63
C SER A 74 21.81 -29.99 -35.26
N GLY A 75 23.08 -29.62 -35.43
CA GLY A 75 23.55 -28.27 -35.13
C GLY A 75 23.40 -27.35 -36.33
N PHE A 76 22.91 -26.13 -36.12
CA PHE A 76 23.03 -25.05 -37.10
C PHE A 76 23.66 -23.82 -36.45
N THR A 77 24.89 -23.52 -36.85
CA THR A 77 25.60 -22.29 -36.49
C THR A 77 25.07 -21.12 -37.32
N THR A 78 24.42 -20.15 -36.68
CA THR A 78 24.02 -18.89 -37.33
C THR A 78 24.78 -17.73 -36.70
N THR A 79 25.83 -17.28 -37.36
CA THR A 79 26.63 -16.13 -36.95
C THR A 79 25.84 -14.83 -37.19
N VAL A 80 25.42 -14.16 -36.12
CA VAL A 80 24.87 -12.80 -36.20
C VAL A 80 26.01 -11.80 -36.03
N ILE A 81 26.32 -11.07 -37.09
CA ILE A 81 27.29 -9.97 -37.05
C ILE A 81 26.56 -8.71 -36.55
N LEU A 82 26.91 -8.25 -35.34
CA LEU A 82 26.57 -6.91 -34.85
C LEU A 82 27.83 -6.03 -34.89
N LEU A 83 27.80 -5.02 -35.76
CA LEU A 83 28.84 -4.01 -35.85
C LEU A 83 28.67 -2.99 -34.73
N TYR A 84 29.57 -3.00 -33.75
CA TYR A 84 29.78 -1.90 -32.82
C TYR A 84 31.27 -1.54 -32.81
N GLY A 85 31.60 -0.37 -33.37
CA GLY A 85 32.92 0.23 -33.27
C GLY A 85 32.93 1.25 -32.14
N GLY A 86 33.92 1.17 -31.25
CA GLY A 86 34.05 2.07 -30.09
C GLY A 86 35.15 1.59 -29.17
N HIS A 87 36.28 2.31 -29.18
CA HIS A 87 37.55 1.94 -28.55
C HIS A 87 37.46 1.32 -27.14
N ARG A 88 38.30 0.30 -26.91
CA ARG A 88 38.81 -0.03 -25.58
C ARG A 88 39.89 0.98 -25.19
N ASP A 89 39.92 1.34 -23.91
CA ASP A 89 41.15 1.36 -23.13
C ASP A 89 40.85 0.77 -21.75
N ALA A 90 41.84 0.15 -21.11
CA ALA A 90 41.62 -0.70 -19.93
C ALA A 90 42.61 -0.39 -18.81
N VAL A 91 42.09 -0.11 -17.61
CA VAL A 91 42.85 -0.14 -16.36
C VAL A 91 42.11 -1.00 -15.35
N ARG A 92 42.87 -1.86 -14.68
CA ARG A 92 42.43 -2.83 -13.67
C ARG A 92 42.72 -2.23 -12.29
N MET A 93 41.72 -2.11 -11.42
CA MET A 93 41.92 -1.72 -10.02
C MET A 93 41.82 -2.93 -9.10
N ASP A 94 42.76 -3.00 -8.16
CA ASP A 94 42.86 -4.00 -7.10
C ASP A 94 42.60 -3.34 -5.74
N TRP A 95 42.34 -4.11 -4.68
CA TRP A 95 41.75 -3.61 -3.42
C TRP A 95 42.67 -3.78 -2.18
N GLN A 96 42.27 -3.16 -1.05
CA GLN A 96 42.89 -3.23 0.30
C GLN A 96 44.09 -2.25 0.57
N PRO A 97 44.44 -1.89 1.84
CA PRO A 97 43.59 -1.03 2.69
C PRO A 97 44.32 0.00 3.63
N LYS A 98 43.54 0.94 4.21
CA LYS A 98 43.75 1.69 5.49
C LYS A 98 45.02 2.55 5.71
N ARG A 99 44.80 3.86 6.00
CA ARG A 99 45.39 4.60 7.17
C ARG A 99 44.68 5.94 7.45
N LYS A 100 45.02 6.60 8.58
CA LYS A 100 44.32 7.77 9.18
C LYS A 100 44.69 9.13 8.55
N PRO A 101 43.85 10.17 8.67
CA PRO A 101 44.12 11.53 8.17
C PRO A 101 44.95 12.40 9.15
N ALA A 102 45.53 13.51 8.64
CA ALA A 102 46.17 14.55 9.45
C ALA A 102 46.15 15.95 8.78
N VAL A 103 45.48 16.91 9.45
CA VAL A 103 45.73 18.36 9.59
C VAL A 103 46.19 19.22 8.38
N ASP A 104 45.40 20.25 8.06
CA ASP A 104 45.72 21.37 7.12
C ASP A 104 46.67 22.45 7.69
N PRO A 105 47.38 23.18 6.80
CA PRO A 105 47.90 24.53 7.04
C PRO A 105 47.24 25.62 6.15
N THR A 106 47.22 26.88 6.63
CA THR A 106 46.51 28.03 6.02
C THR A 106 47.33 28.87 5.01
N PRO A 107 46.70 29.75 4.18
CA PRO A 107 47.30 30.30 2.94
C PRO A 107 47.67 31.81 2.95
N ALA A 108 48.32 32.29 1.87
CA ALA A 108 48.68 33.71 1.60
C ALA A 108 48.78 34.02 0.05
N PRO A 109 49.01 35.26 -0.46
CA PRO A 109 47.88 36.05 -1.02
C PRO A 109 48.11 37.00 -2.26
N SER A 110 46.99 37.47 -2.87
CA SER A 110 46.84 38.76 -3.61
C SER A 110 47.54 38.92 -5.01
N SER A 111 47.35 39.96 -5.87
CA SER A 111 46.50 41.19 -5.98
C SER A 111 46.39 41.60 -7.49
N GLY A 112 45.69 42.64 -8.03
CA GLY A 112 44.72 43.64 -7.52
C GLY A 112 44.85 45.06 -8.15
N LYS A 113 43.78 45.91 -8.12
CA LYS A 113 43.72 47.40 -8.38
C LYS A 113 43.57 47.90 -9.84
N PRO A 114 43.23 49.19 -10.13
CA PRO A 114 42.78 50.36 -9.29
C PRO A 114 41.40 50.95 -9.76
N VAL A 115 40.74 52.05 -9.31
CA VAL A 115 40.96 53.22 -8.38
C VAL A 115 41.73 54.43 -8.98
N PRO A 116 41.56 55.75 -8.62
CA PRO A 116 40.59 56.54 -7.79
C PRO A 116 39.76 57.56 -8.68
N PRO A 117 39.33 58.82 -8.31
CA PRO A 117 39.19 59.54 -7.02
C PRO A 117 37.87 60.36 -6.78
N GLY A 118 37.65 60.73 -5.50
CA GLY A 118 36.77 61.81 -5.01
C GLY A 118 36.88 61.91 -3.48
N GLU A 119 37.07 63.11 -2.89
CA GLU A 119 37.55 63.26 -1.50
C GLU A 119 36.54 63.81 -0.49
N SER A 120 36.63 63.39 0.78
CA SER A 120 37.08 64.24 1.92
C SER A 120 36.73 63.66 3.32
N GLY A 121 37.53 64.01 4.34
CA GLY A 121 37.23 63.81 5.78
C GLY A 121 38.26 63.00 6.58
N LYS A 122 38.70 63.52 7.73
CA LYS A 122 39.64 62.86 8.68
C LYS A 122 39.12 62.88 10.14
N PRO A 123 39.62 62.01 11.03
CA PRO A 123 38.89 61.56 12.24
C PRO A 123 39.41 62.15 13.57
N PHE A 124 38.71 61.85 14.68
CA PHE A 124 39.27 61.30 15.95
C PHE A 124 38.11 60.83 16.90
N PRO A 125 38.35 60.17 18.07
CA PRO A 125 37.51 59.04 18.50
C PRO A 125 36.66 59.28 19.77
N VAL A 126 35.65 58.41 19.98
CA VAL A 126 34.79 58.36 21.19
C VAL A 126 34.56 56.90 21.64
N LYS A 127 34.53 56.66 22.96
CA LYS A 127 34.09 55.40 23.58
C LYS A 127 32.58 55.44 23.83
N SER A 128 31.86 54.34 23.60
CA SER A 128 30.42 54.22 23.89
C SER A 128 30.13 53.25 25.04
N PRO A 129 29.51 53.69 26.15
CA PRO A 129 28.83 52.79 27.09
C PRO A 129 27.45 52.38 26.56
N GLY A 130 26.90 51.27 27.06
CA GLY A 130 25.56 50.79 26.70
C GLY A 130 24.45 51.21 27.69
N PRO A 131 23.16 50.99 27.35
CA PRO A 131 22.04 51.19 28.26
C PRO A 131 21.53 49.86 28.86
N THR A 132 21.21 49.85 30.15
CA THR A 132 20.55 48.74 30.84
C THR A 132 19.03 48.84 30.67
N SER A 133 18.33 47.75 30.33
CA SER A 133 16.88 47.66 30.54
C SER A 133 16.43 46.22 30.82
N THR A 134 15.58 46.08 31.84
CA THR A 134 15.22 44.81 32.48
C THR A 134 14.19 43.99 31.70
N ARG A 135 14.50 42.71 31.44
CA ARG A 135 13.53 41.62 31.52
C ARG A 135 14.13 40.43 32.27
N ARG A 136 13.45 39.97 33.32
CA ARG A 136 13.74 38.66 33.94
C ARG A 136 13.17 37.57 33.04
N SER A 137 14.04 36.82 32.36
CA SER A 137 13.65 35.53 31.77
C SER A 137 13.46 34.52 32.89
N ILE A 138 12.21 34.22 33.27
CA ILE A 138 11.91 33.11 34.17
C ILE A 138 12.08 31.81 33.36
N SER A 139 13.25 31.20 33.47
CA SER A 139 13.54 29.91 32.88
C SER A 139 12.86 28.81 33.70
N PHE A 140 11.63 28.45 33.33
CA PHE A 140 11.03 27.19 33.74
C PHE A 140 11.78 26.05 33.04
N VAL A 141 12.82 25.54 33.71
CA VAL A 141 13.45 24.26 33.37
C VAL A 141 12.63 23.17 34.07
N PRO A 142 11.97 22.25 33.35
CA PRO A 142 11.41 21.05 33.95
C PRO A 142 12.56 20.24 34.55
N ALA A 143 12.48 19.94 35.85
CA ALA A 143 13.50 19.15 36.51
C ALA A 143 13.37 17.67 36.12
N GLY A 144 14.48 17.03 35.72
CA GLY A 144 14.57 15.58 35.65
C GLY A 144 14.07 14.92 34.37
N TYR A 145 14.57 15.35 33.20
CA TYR A 145 14.91 14.34 32.19
C TYR A 145 16.21 13.67 32.65
N GLY A 146 16.12 12.44 33.15
CA GLY A 146 17.29 11.57 33.21
C GLY A 146 17.68 11.17 31.78
N GLU A 147 18.95 10.88 31.55
CA GLU A 147 19.37 10.20 30.31
C GLU A 147 18.72 8.81 30.29
N THR A 148 17.67 8.66 29.49
CA THR A 148 17.13 7.35 29.14
C THR A 148 18.20 6.63 28.32
N ASP A 149 18.69 5.49 28.81
CA ASP A 149 19.68 4.69 28.09
C ASP A 149 19.03 4.06 26.85
N LEU A 150 19.23 4.71 25.69
CA LEU A 150 18.73 4.24 24.41
C LEU A 150 19.67 3.20 23.77
N SER A 151 20.74 2.74 24.43
CA SER A 151 21.64 1.73 23.85
C SER A 151 20.95 0.40 23.59
N HIS A 152 19.95 0.04 24.41
CA HIS A 152 19.07 -1.12 24.20
C HIS A 152 18.10 -0.95 23.01
N LEU A 153 17.93 0.30 22.54
CA LEU A 153 17.10 0.67 21.39
C LEU A 153 17.92 1.07 20.15
N ASP A 154 19.26 1.03 20.22
CA ASP A 154 20.12 1.19 19.04
C ASP A 154 20.22 -0.15 18.28
N PRO A 155 19.56 -0.29 17.12
CA PRO A 155 19.53 -1.55 16.37
C PRO A 155 20.90 -1.93 15.78
N TYR A 156 21.86 -1.01 15.75
CA TYR A 156 23.22 -1.30 15.31
C TYR A 156 24.07 -1.97 16.41
N THR A 157 23.69 -1.89 17.69
CA THR A 157 24.35 -2.65 18.76
C THR A 157 24.14 -4.16 18.57
N VAL A 158 22.94 -4.58 18.19
CA VAL A 158 22.55 -5.98 17.96
C VAL A 158 23.46 -6.66 16.92
N LEU A 159 23.92 -5.91 15.91
CA LEU A 159 24.84 -6.38 14.86
C LEU A 159 26.29 -6.61 15.36
N GLY A 160 26.61 -6.21 16.59
CA GLY A 160 27.93 -6.41 17.22
C GLY A 160 28.06 -7.69 18.05
N HIS A 161 27.01 -8.51 18.18
CA HIS A 161 27.01 -9.71 19.03
C HIS A 161 27.55 -10.97 18.33
N GLU A 162 27.97 -11.94 19.14
CA GLU A 162 28.32 -13.30 18.70
C GLU A 162 27.15 -13.96 17.93
N PRO A 163 27.42 -14.88 16.97
CA PRO A 163 26.38 -15.53 16.17
C PRO A 163 25.31 -16.21 17.04
N ILE A 164 24.07 -15.79 16.89
CA ILE A 164 22.93 -16.29 17.68
C ILE A 164 22.67 -17.75 17.35
N ASP A 165 22.79 -18.61 18.38
CA ASP A 165 22.48 -20.03 18.25
C ASP A 165 20.97 -20.29 18.31
N VAL A 166 20.35 -20.12 17.14
CA VAL A 166 18.91 -20.35 16.91
C VAL A 166 18.46 -21.76 17.30
N SER A 167 19.36 -22.74 17.43
CA SER A 167 19.00 -24.10 17.90
C SER A 167 18.55 -24.15 19.36
N LYS A 168 18.85 -23.10 20.14
CA LYS A 168 18.42 -22.94 21.54
C LYS A 168 17.08 -22.21 21.71
N PHE A 169 16.52 -21.63 20.65
CA PHE A 169 15.27 -20.85 20.74
C PHE A 169 14.06 -21.80 20.89
N PRO A 170 13.03 -21.42 21.67
CA PRO A 170 11.75 -22.12 21.62
C PRO A 170 11.16 -22.00 20.21
N VAL A 171 10.53 -23.08 19.74
CA VAL A 171 9.91 -23.11 18.41
C VAL A 171 8.42 -22.87 18.55
N GLU A 172 7.92 -21.84 17.87
CA GLU A 172 6.51 -21.42 17.88
C GLU A 172 5.92 -21.49 16.47
N ASP A 173 4.61 -21.72 16.36
CA ASP A 173 3.89 -21.58 15.10
C ASP A 173 3.17 -20.24 15.06
N ALA A 174 3.31 -19.49 13.96
CA ALA A 174 2.69 -18.18 13.82
C ALA A 174 1.17 -18.29 13.76
N ILE A 175 0.48 -17.53 14.63
CA ILE A 175 -0.97 -17.34 14.58
C ILE A 175 -1.28 -16.42 13.40
N LEU A 176 -1.42 -17.00 12.20
CA LEU A 176 -1.77 -16.25 10.99
C LEU A 176 -3.26 -15.89 11.00
N THR A 177 -3.58 -14.63 10.67
CA THR A 177 -4.96 -14.13 10.62
C THR A 177 -5.29 -13.45 9.30
N THR A 178 -6.49 -13.72 8.76
CA THR A 178 -6.99 -13.05 7.55
C THR A 178 -7.72 -11.76 7.91
N ALA A 179 -7.52 -10.72 7.10
CA ALA A 179 -8.14 -9.41 7.28
C ALA A 179 -9.69 -9.47 7.48
N PRO A 180 -10.27 -8.58 8.30
CA PRO A 180 -9.61 -7.50 9.04
C PRO A 180 -9.02 -7.90 10.40
N ASN A 181 -8.89 -9.19 10.72
CA ASN A 181 -8.40 -9.62 12.02
C ASN A 181 -6.87 -9.41 12.17
N VAL A 182 -6.41 -9.37 13.43
CA VAL A 182 -5.00 -9.25 13.83
C VAL A 182 -4.68 -10.40 14.82
N PRO A 183 -3.47 -10.97 14.85
CA PRO A 183 -3.07 -11.97 15.86
C PRO A 183 -2.97 -11.33 17.25
N PRO A 184 -3.15 -12.09 18.34
CA PRO A 184 -3.07 -11.54 19.70
C PRO A 184 -1.69 -10.93 20.00
N PRO A 185 -1.59 -9.89 20.86
CA PRO A 185 -0.32 -9.35 21.33
C PRO A 185 0.60 -10.42 21.95
N ILE A 186 1.90 -10.29 21.73
CA ILE A 186 2.90 -11.25 22.20
C ILE A 186 3.25 -10.92 23.65
N THR A 187 3.08 -11.87 24.56
CA THR A 187 3.28 -11.69 26.00
C THR A 187 4.61 -12.24 26.52
N ARG A 188 5.45 -12.83 25.67
CA ARG A 188 6.78 -13.34 26.04
C ARG A 188 7.87 -12.27 25.99
N ASP A 189 8.83 -12.44 26.90
CA ASP A 189 10.01 -11.60 27.14
C ASP A 189 11.27 -12.05 26.37
N HIS A 190 11.23 -13.24 25.76
CA HIS A 190 12.34 -13.88 25.07
C HIS A 190 12.08 -14.06 23.55
N PRO A 191 13.13 -14.17 22.72
CA PRO A 191 12.99 -14.45 21.29
C PRO A 191 12.63 -15.92 21.02
N ALA A 192 11.96 -16.18 19.89
CA ALA A 192 11.59 -17.51 19.43
C ALA A 192 12.00 -17.78 17.97
N LEU A 193 12.04 -19.06 17.59
CA LEU A 193 12.05 -19.50 16.20
C LEU A 193 10.59 -19.65 15.73
N LEU A 194 10.06 -18.61 15.11
CA LEU A 194 8.65 -18.50 14.75
C LEU A 194 8.42 -19.02 13.33
N ARG A 195 7.74 -20.16 13.20
CA ARG A 195 7.45 -20.82 11.92
C ARG A 195 6.28 -20.14 11.23
N VAL A 196 6.50 -19.68 10.00
CA VAL A 196 5.51 -19.00 9.16
C VAL A 196 5.26 -19.82 7.89
N PRO A 197 4.12 -20.52 7.75
CA PRO A 197 3.76 -21.21 6.53
C PRO A 197 2.94 -20.31 5.59
N LEU A 198 3.50 -19.96 4.43
CA LEU A 198 2.80 -19.28 3.34
C LEU A 198 2.60 -20.20 2.13
N THR A 199 1.41 -20.14 1.54
CA THR A 199 1.06 -20.79 0.27
C THR A 199 0.64 -19.73 -0.73
N THR A 200 1.25 -19.69 -1.91
CA THR A 200 0.84 -18.78 -2.99
C THR A 200 -0.07 -19.50 -4.00
N THR A 201 -1.15 -18.85 -4.40
CA THR A 201 -2.12 -19.38 -5.37
C THR A 201 -2.89 -18.25 -6.07
N THR A 202 -3.38 -18.51 -7.27
CA THR A 202 -4.37 -17.67 -7.95
C THR A 202 -5.79 -18.02 -7.50
N LYS A 203 -6.74 -17.11 -7.70
CA LYS A 203 -8.10 -17.18 -7.16
C LYS A 203 -9.02 -16.14 -7.82
N LEU A 204 -10.01 -16.61 -8.58
CA LEU A 204 -11.07 -15.75 -9.13
C LEU A 204 -11.98 -15.21 -8.01
N SER A 205 -11.71 -13.97 -7.59
CA SER A 205 -12.41 -13.25 -6.52
C SER A 205 -13.40 -12.22 -7.09
N GLN A 206 -14.38 -11.80 -6.29
CA GLN A 206 -15.22 -10.64 -6.60
C GLN A 206 -14.46 -9.36 -6.24
N LEU A 207 -14.16 -8.51 -7.23
CA LEU A 207 -13.39 -7.28 -7.05
C LEU A 207 -14.31 -6.07 -6.84
N THR A 208 -15.31 -5.92 -7.71
CA THR A 208 -16.34 -4.88 -7.62
C THR A 208 -17.73 -5.50 -7.49
N SER A 209 -18.73 -4.66 -7.27
CA SER A 209 -20.15 -4.99 -7.37
C SER A 209 -20.59 -5.59 -8.72
N VAL A 210 -19.77 -5.48 -9.77
CA VAL A 210 -20.03 -6.02 -11.13
C VAL A 210 -19.03 -7.11 -11.52
N TYR A 211 -17.73 -6.86 -11.34
CA TYR A 211 -16.66 -7.67 -11.95
C TYR A 211 -15.90 -8.54 -10.94
N LYS A 212 -15.48 -9.70 -11.43
CA LYS A 212 -14.49 -10.59 -10.83
C LYS A 212 -13.12 -10.39 -11.46
N TYR A 213 -12.09 -10.75 -10.71
CA TYR A 213 -10.69 -10.61 -11.08
C TYR A 213 -9.91 -11.83 -10.57
N ASP A 214 -8.94 -12.34 -11.33
CA ASP A 214 -8.07 -13.40 -10.83
C ASP A 214 -6.98 -12.83 -9.92
N GLN A 215 -7.18 -12.99 -8.62
CA GLN A 215 -6.29 -12.45 -7.59
C GLN A 215 -5.16 -13.44 -7.30
N TRP A 216 -3.94 -12.92 -7.26
CA TRP A 216 -2.75 -13.67 -6.89
C TRP A 216 -2.52 -13.44 -5.40
N THR A 217 -2.49 -14.52 -4.61
CA THR A 217 -2.68 -14.45 -3.16
C THR A 217 -1.51 -15.04 -2.36
N PHE A 218 -1.40 -14.62 -1.10
CA PHE A 218 -0.80 -15.43 -0.04
C PHE A 218 -1.92 -15.99 0.84
N ASN A 219 -1.94 -17.30 1.05
CA ASN A 219 -2.95 -18.05 1.82
C ASN A 219 -4.39 -17.66 1.45
N ASP A 220 -4.74 -17.81 0.16
CA ASP A 220 -6.13 -17.74 -0.33
C ASP A 220 -6.84 -16.39 -0.12
N SER A 221 -6.10 -15.32 0.22
CA SER A 221 -6.65 -14.03 0.59
C SER A 221 -5.86 -12.85 0.03
N VAL A 222 -6.57 -11.73 -0.18
CA VAL A 222 -6.00 -10.42 -0.46
C VAL A 222 -6.54 -9.42 0.57
N PRO A 223 -5.70 -8.77 1.37
CA PRO A 223 -4.28 -9.07 1.53
C PRO A 223 -4.05 -10.49 2.08
N GLY A 224 -2.81 -10.95 1.94
CA GLY A 224 -2.31 -12.12 2.64
C GLY A 224 -2.36 -11.98 4.16
N PRO A 225 -2.10 -13.07 4.91
CA PRO A 225 -2.29 -13.11 6.34
C PRO A 225 -1.42 -12.10 7.08
N PHE A 226 -1.98 -11.47 8.11
CA PHE A 226 -1.22 -10.66 9.05
C PHE A 226 -0.34 -11.56 9.91
N ILE A 227 0.94 -11.20 10.02
CA ILE A 227 1.93 -11.86 10.87
C ILE A 227 2.20 -10.95 12.07
N ARG A 228 2.19 -11.48 13.29
CA ARG A 228 2.71 -10.79 14.49
C ARG A 228 3.92 -11.55 14.99
N ALA A 229 5.02 -10.85 15.21
CA ALA A 229 6.29 -11.38 15.70
C ALA A 229 6.94 -10.35 16.63
N ARG A 230 8.01 -10.70 17.33
CA ARG A 230 8.73 -9.81 18.26
C ARG A 230 10.13 -9.49 17.75
N ALA A 231 10.63 -8.30 18.05
CA ALA A 231 12.03 -7.96 17.83
C ALA A 231 12.95 -8.97 18.56
N GLY A 232 13.99 -9.43 17.86
CA GLY A 232 14.86 -10.53 18.27
C GLY A 232 14.43 -11.92 17.81
N ASP A 233 13.18 -12.12 17.37
CA ASP A 233 12.74 -13.41 16.82
C ASP A 233 13.48 -13.79 15.53
N VAL A 234 13.54 -15.08 15.24
CA VAL A 234 13.90 -15.61 13.92
C VAL A 234 12.65 -16.17 13.28
N ILE A 235 12.20 -15.55 12.18
CA ILE A 235 11.16 -16.09 11.32
C ILE A 235 11.73 -17.27 10.54
N GLU A 236 11.17 -18.46 10.69
CA GLU A 236 11.35 -19.59 9.77
C GLU A 236 10.20 -19.58 8.75
N LEU A 237 10.40 -18.86 7.65
CA LEU A 237 9.42 -18.72 6.59
C LEU A 237 9.51 -19.91 5.65
N THR A 238 8.44 -20.69 5.54
CA THR A 238 8.26 -21.70 4.49
C THR A 238 7.22 -21.21 3.49
N ILE A 239 7.66 -20.94 2.26
CA ILE A 239 6.77 -20.60 1.13
C ILE A 239 6.57 -21.81 0.23
N THR A 240 5.34 -22.04 -0.20
CA THR A 240 4.95 -23.12 -1.13
C THR A 240 4.12 -22.54 -2.27
N ASN A 241 4.48 -22.80 -3.52
CA ASN A 241 3.77 -22.26 -4.67
C ASN A 241 2.78 -23.28 -5.26
N LYS A 242 1.53 -22.86 -5.43
CA LYS A 242 0.40 -23.62 -6.00
C LYS A 242 -0.31 -22.90 -7.14
N ASP A 243 0.23 -21.79 -7.67
CA ASP A 243 -0.30 -21.14 -8.88
C ASP A 243 -0.30 -22.12 -10.07
N PRO A 244 -1.48 -22.55 -10.57
CA PRO A 244 -1.57 -23.48 -11.70
C PRO A 244 -1.12 -22.88 -13.03
N SER A 245 -1.00 -21.54 -13.12
CA SER A 245 -0.48 -20.82 -14.29
C SER A 245 1.03 -20.96 -14.45
N GLY A 246 1.72 -21.39 -13.39
CA GLY A 246 3.16 -21.66 -13.42
C GLY A 246 4.06 -20.45 -13.15
N ASN A 247 3.53 -19.31 -12.69
CA ASN A 247 4.37 -18.16 -12.37
C ASN A 247 5.29 -18.47 -11.18
N PRO A 248 6.56 -18.03 -11.19
CA PRO A 248 7.40 -18.09 -10.01
C PRO A 248 6.87 -17.08 -8.97
N HIS A 249 6.96 -17.45 -7.70
CA HIS A 249 6.56 -16.59 -6.58
C HIS A 249 7.65 -16.56 -5.51
N ASN A 250 7.76 -15.45 -4.81
CA ASN A 250 8.71 -15.26 -3.71
C ASN A 250 8.12 -14.24 -2.71
N ILE A 251 8.92 -13.78 -1.76
CA ILE A 251 8.53 -12.70 -0.84
C ILE A 251 9.70 -11.73 -0.61
N ASP A 252 9.41 -10.45 -0.77
CA ASP A 252 10.16 -9.33 -0.21
C ASP A 252 9.37 -8.86 1.01
N CYS A 253 10.00 -8.87 2.18
CA CYS A 253 9.40 -8.45 3.44
C CYS A 253 10.25 -7.31 4.02
N HIS A 254 9.67 -6.13 4.21
CA HIS A 254 10.44 -4.94 4.58
C HIS A 254 11.00 -4.99 6.02
N ALA A 255 10.56 -5.96 6.83
CA ALA A 255 11.14 -6.29 8.12
C ALA A 255 12.41 -7.16 8.05
N PHE A 256 12.72 -7.76 6.89
CA PHE A 256 13.84 -8.71 6.73
C PHE A 256 15.09 -8.00 6.22
N ILE A 257 16.14 -7.97 7.05
CA ILE A 257 17.41 -7.33 6.69
C ILE A 257 18.25 -8.27 5.82
N GLY A 258 18.18 -8.07 4.50
CA GLY A 258 18.98 -8.81 3.52
C GLY A 258 18.65 -8.46 2.06
N PRO A 259 19.37 -9.03 1.08
CA PRO A 259 19.12 -8.76 -0.34
C PRO A 259 17.68 -9.07 -0.76
N GLY A 260 16.95 -8.04 -1.22
CA GLY A 260 15.57 -8.14 -1.70
C GLY A 260 14.56 -8.66 -0.66
N GLY A 261 14.76 -8.33 0.62
CA GLY A 261 13.83 -8.70 1.70
C GLY A 261 13.55 -10.20 1.83
N GLY A 262 14.47 -11.06 1.36
CA GLY A 262 14.32 -12.52 1.33
C GLY A 262 13.93 -13.13 -0.02
N ALA A 263 13.60 -12.32 -1.04
CA ALA A 263 13.13 -12.80 -2.35
C ALA A 263 14.07 -13.81 -3.04
N PRO A 264 15.42 -13.64 -3.04
CA PRO A 264 16.34 -14.61 -3.64
C PRO A 264 16.36 -15.97 -2.95
N LEU A 265 16.07 -16.01 -1.64
CA LEU A 265 16.05 -17.26 -0.85
C LEU A 265 14.70 -17.99 -0.93
N THR A 266 13.64 -17.26 -1.27
CA THR A 266 12.24 -17.72 -1.20
C THR A 266 11.61 -17.98 -2.58
N THR A 267 12.33 -17.77 -3.68
CA THR A 267 11.77 -17.95 -5.03
C THR A 267 11.46 -19.41 -5.35
N VAL A 268 10.18 -19.72 -5.57
CA VAL A 268 9.62 -21.07 -5.81
C VAL A 268 8.80 -21.12 -7.10
N GLY A 269 9.05 -22.12 -7.94
CA GLY A 269 8.20 -22.50 -9.07
C GLY A 269 6.97 -23.33 -8.66
N PHE A 270 6.08 -23.64 -9.59
CA PHE A 270 4.86 -24.40 -9.31
C PHE A 270 5.12 -25.75 -8.63
N ASN A 271 4.43 -26.01 -7.53
CA ASN A 271 4.62 -27.13 -6.60
C ASN A 271 5.96 -27.20 -5.85
N GLU A 272 6.86 -26.22 -5.99
CA GLU A 272 8.03 -26.11 -5.13
C GLU A 272 7.69 -25.52 -3.76
N SER A 273 8.49 -25.90 -2.76
CA SER A 273 8.52 -25.30 -1.42
C SER A 273 9.95 -24.93 -1.06
N LYS A 274 10.16 -23.78 -0.40
CA LYS A 274 11.45 -23.38 0.18
C LYS A 274 11.26 -22.82 1.57
N THR A 275 12.23 -23.10 2.44
CA THR A 275 12.30 -22.59 3.82
C THR A 275 13.54 -21.73 3.97
N ALA A 276 13.38 -20.53 4.52
CA ALA A 276 14.45 -19.59 4.80
C ALA A 276 14.28 -18.98 6.20
N ARG A 277 15.37 -18.51 6.81
CA ARG A 277 15.37 -17.94 8.16
C ARG A 277 15.81 -16.48 8.14
N PHE A 278 15.07 -15.62 8.85
CA PHE A 278 15.29 -14.17 8.90
C PHE A 278 15.16 -13.69 10.34
N GLN A 279 16.19 -13.03 10.88
CA GLN A 279 16.11 -12.40 12.20
C GLN A 279 15.44 -11.03 12.09
N LEU A 280 14.50 -10.75 12.99
CA LEU A 280 13.81 -9.47 13.08
C LEU A 280 14.60 -8.51 13.97
N LEU A 281 15.36 -7.60 13.34
CA LEU A 281 16.24 -6.66 14.02
C LEU A 281 15.56 -5.33 14.42
N TYR A 282 14.50 -4.94 13.71
CA TYR A 282 13.83 -3.65 13.88
C TYR A 282 12.34 -3.88 14.21
N PRO A 283 11.80 -3.29 15.29
CA PRO A 283 10.36 -3.25 15.55
C PRO A 283 9.66 -2.20 14.67
N GLY A 284 8.39 -2.45 14.36
CA GLY A 284 7.59 -1.59 13.47
C GLY A 284 6.51 -2.36 12.72
N LEU A 285 5.71 -1.63 11.94
CA LEU A 285 4.73 -2.21 11.01
C LEU A 285 5.26 -2.16 9.58
N TYR A 286 5.41 -3.33 8.96
CA TYR A 286 6.04 -3.49 7.66
C TYR A 286 5.12 -4.18 6.66
N VAL A 287 5.20 -3.76 5.39
CA VAL A 287 4.58 -4.49 4.28
C VAL A 287 5.46 -5.68 3.91
N TYR A 288 4.83 -6.75 3.44
CA TYR A 288 5.49 -7.77 2.63
C TYR A 288 4.74 -7.95 1.32
N HIS A 289 5.44 -8.29 0.24
CA HIS A 289 4.83 -8.52 -1.07
C HIS A 289 5.65 -9.52 -1.90
N CYS A 290 5.09 -9.99 -3.01
CA CYS A 290 5.88 -10.75 -3.98
C CYS A 290 6.81 -9.80 -4.76
N ALA A 291 8.02 -10.26 -5.04
CA ALA A 291 9.05 -9.60 -5.84
C ALA A 291 9.61 -10.55 -6.93
N ALA A 292 8.78 -11.47 -7.43
CA ALA A 292 9.07 -12.21 -8.66
C ALA A 292 8.87 -11.29 -9.87
N ALA A 293 9.54 -11.58 -10.99
CA ALA A 293 9.46 -10.74 -12.18
C ALA A 293 8.26 -11.12 -13.07
N PRO A 294 7.42 -10.17 -13.51
CA PRO A 294 7.52 -8.71 -13.34
C PRO A 294 6.83 -8.20 -12.04
N VAL A 295 7.63 -7.67 -11.11
CA VAL A 295 7.23 -7.25 -9.75
C VAL A 295 5.90 -6.48 -9.67
N PRO A 296 5.68 -5.37 -10.41
CA PRO A 296 4.45 -4.59 -10.26
C PRO A 296 3.17 -5.36 -10.63
N VAL A 297 3.26 -6.41 -11.45
CA VAL A 297 2.10 -7.25 -11.81
C VAL A 297 1.73 -8.18 -10.66
N HIS A 298 2.71 -8.78 -9.98
CA HIS A 298 2.44 -9.58 -8.79
C HIS A 298 1.81 -8.74 -7.67
N ILE A 299 2.31 -7.51 -7.46
CA ILE A 299 1.73 -6.58 -6.49
C ILE A 299 0.30 -6.19 -6.92
N ALA A 300 0.10 -5.70 -8.15
CA ALA A 300 -1.23 -5.29 -8.65
C ALA A 300 -2.28 -6.40 -8.62
N ASN A 301 -1.88 -7.67 -8.75
CA ASN A 301 -2.80 -8.80 -8.70
C ASN A 301 -3.19 -9.25 -7.28
N GLY A 302 -2.57 -8.72 -6.22
CA GLY A 302 -2.96 -8.99 -4.82
C GLY A 302 -1.87 -9.55 -3.91
N MET A 303 -0.64 -9.77 -4.39
CA MET A 303 0.40 -10.45 -3.61
C MET A 303 1.08 -9.53 -2.60
N TYR A 304 0.35 -9.12 -1.57
CA TYR A 304 0.83 -8.28 -0.47
C TYR A 304 0.15 -8.62 0.87
N GLY A 305 0.82 -8.29 1.98
CA GLY A 305 0.31 -8.41 3.35
C GLY A 305 1.14 -7.53 4.30
N MET A 306 0.97 -7.72 5.61
CA MET A 306 1.78 -7.01 6.63
C MET A 306 2.30 -7.93 7.73
N ILE A 307 3.45 -7.53 8.27
CA ILE A 307 3.99 -8.05 9.53
C ILE A 307 4.11 -6.90 10.54
N TYR A 308 3.58 -7.10 11.74
CA TYR A 308 3.92 -6.27 12.89
C TYR A 308 5.03 -6.94 13.69
N VAL A 309 6.16 -6.24 13.82
CA VAL A 309 7.28 -6.62 14.68
C VAL A 309 7.17 -5.81 15.96
N GLN A 310 6.66 -6.46 17.00
CA GLN A 310 6.46 -5.91 18.32
C GLN A 310 7.82 -5.55 18.96
N PRO A 311 7.98 -4.37 19.60
CA PRO A 311 9.13 -4.05 20.42
C PRO A 311 9.48 -5.16 21.43
N ALA A 312 10.78 -5.36 21.66
CA ALA A 312 11.24 -6.32 22.67
C ALA A 312 10.86 -5.86 24.09
N GLU A 313 10.91 -4.55 24.31
CA GLU A 313 10.51 -3.83 25.52
C GLU A 313 9.68 -2.60 25.09
N GLY A 314 8.71 -2.18 25.90
CA GLY A 314 7.93 -0.96 25.62
C GLY A 314 7.05 -1.03 24.37
N ASP A 315 6.21 -2.07 24.24
CA ASP A 315 5.21 -2.16 23.16
C ASP A 315 4.16 -1.02 23.23
N LEU A 316 3.43 -0.86 22.13
CA LEU A 316 2.25 -0.01 21.98
C LEU A 316 1.27 -0.17 23.15
N PRO A 317 0.58 0.91 23.58
CA PRO A 317 -0.40 0.81 24.65
C PRO A 317 -1.53 -0.16 24.28
N PRO A 318 -2.10 -0.91 25.24
CA PRO A 318 -3.19 -1.84 24.99
C PRO A 318 -4.45 -1.11 24.52
N VAL A 319 -5.27 -1.80 23.73
CA VAL A 319 -6.53 -1.30 23.15
C VAL A 319 -7.61 -2.39 23.15
N ASP A 320 -8.87 -1.99 23.04
CA ASP A 320 -10.03 -2.90 23.10
C ASP A 320 -10.34 -3.60 21.75
N LYS A 321 -9.85 -3.05 20.64
CA LYS A 321 -9.94 -3.62 19.28
C LYS A 321 -8.67 -3.35 18.49
N GLU A 322 -8.19 -4.34 17.76
CA GLU A 322 -7.13 -4.23 16.75
C GLU A 322 -7.65 -4.74 15.40
N TYR A 323 -7.45 -3.96 14.33
CA TYR A 323 -7.88 -4.32 12.98
C TYR A 323 -6.77 -4.13 11.93
N PHE A 324 -6.75 -5.03 10.95
CA PHE A 324 -5.88 -5.01 9.78
C PHE A 324 -6.62 -4.42 8.58
N VAL A 325 -6.08 -3.34 8.02
CA VAL A 325 -6.57 -2.70 6.80
C VAL A 325 -5.39 -2.49 5.86
N LEU A 326 -5.44 -3.08 4.67
CA LEU A 326 -4.46 -2.83 3.61
C LEU A 326 -5.17 -2.22 2.41
N GLN A 327 -4.84 -0.96 2.10
CA GLN A 327 -5.24 -0.33 0.84
C GLN A 327 -4.44 -0.89 -0.32
N SER A 328 -5.11 -1.07 -1.46
CA SER A 328 -4.50 -1.42 -2.72
C SER A 328 -5.33 -0.93 -3.90
N GLU A 329 -4.78 -1.06 -5.10
CA GLU A 329 -5.41 -0.65 -6.34
C GLU A 329 -5.27 -1.72 -7.42
N PHE A 330 -6.34 -1.88 -8.20
CA PHE A 330 -6.43 -2.88 -9.26
C PHE A 330 -6.66 -2.20 -10.61
N TYR A 331 -5.95 -2.72 -11.60
CA TYR A 331 -5.88 -2.20 -12.96
C TYR A 331 -6.42 -3.26 -13.90
N HIS A 332 -7.51 -2.98 -14.60
CA HIS A 332 -8.16 -3.96 -15.47
C HIS A 332 -8.52 -3.38 -16.84
N GLU A 333 -8.46 -4.22 -17.86
CA GLU A 333 -8.92 -3.89 -19.20
C GLU A 333 -10.46 -3.81 -19.23
N PRO A 334 -11.08 -3.17 -20.23
CA PRO A 334 -12.52 -3.28 -20.44
C PRO A 334 -12.94 -4.76 -20.54
N PRO A 335 -14.08 -5.17 -19.96
CA PRO A 335 -14.56 -6.55 -20.07
C PRO A 335 -14.71 -6.97 -21.53
N GLU A 336 -14.25 -8.18 -21.86
CA GLU A 336 -14.45 -8.76 -23.18
C GLU A 336 -15.95 -8.94 -23.49
N VAL A 337 -16.30 -9.03 -24.77
CA VAL A 337 -17.68 -9.26 -25.20
C VAL A 337 -17.83 -10.75 -25.55
N GLU A 338 -18.67 -11.43 -24.78
CA GLU A 338 -19.01 -12.85 -24.92
C GLU A 338 -19.76 -13.12 -26.23
N ASP A 339 -19.83 -14.39 -26.67
CA ASP A 339 -20.54 -14.84 -27.88
C ASP A 339 -22.04 -14.43 -27.93
N ASP A 340 -22.66 -14.15 -26.77
CA ASP A 340 -24.06 -13.68 -26.68
C ASP A 340 -24.22 -12.15 -26.76
N GLY A 341 -23.12 -11.42 -26.96
CA GLY A 341 -23.07 -9.96 -27.09
C GLY A 341 -23.05 -9.19 -25.77
N ARG A 342 -22.90 -9.86 -24.61
CA ARG A 342 -22.78 -9.22 -23.30
C ARG A 342 -21.33 -8.99 -22.90
N PRO A 343 -21.02 -7.93 -22.12
CA PRO A 343 -19.74 -7.83 -21.44
C PRO A 343 -19.57 -8.96 -20.42
N SER A 344 -18.36 -9.51 -20.33
CA SER A 344 -18.03 -10.56 -19.36
C SER A 344 -18.14 -10.06 -17.91
N SER A 345 -18.38 -11.01 -17.00
CA SER A 345 -18.35 -10.75 -15.55
C SER A 345 -16.95 -10.86 -14.96
N ILE A 346 -15.94 -11.18 -15.77
CA ILE A 346 -14.52 -11.26 -15.41
C ILE A 346 -13.78 -10.16 -16.19
N VAL A 347 -12.78 -9.54 -15.56
CA VAL A 347 -11.88 -8.57 -16.18
C VAL A 347 -10.42 -8.95 -15.92
N GLU A 348 -9.56 -8.78 -16.92
CA GLU A 348 -8.14 -9.13 -16.87
C GLU A 348 -7.25 -7.92 -16.56
N PHE A 349 -6.02 -8.18 -16.11
CA PHE A 349 -5.05 -7.15 -15.71
C PHE A 349 -4.64 -6.20 -16.86
N SER A 350 -4.72 -4.89 -16.62
CA SER A 350 -4.23 -3.86 -17.54
C SER A 350 -2.84 -3.34 -17.15
N TYR A 351 -1.79 -3.90 -17.76
CA TYR A 351 -0.45 -3.32 -17.70
C TYR A 351 -0.40 -1.87 -18.24
N PRO A 352 -1.10 -1.50 -19.34
CA PRO A 352 -1.14 -0.12 -19.81
C PRO A 352 -1.72 0.86 -18.77
N ASN A 353 -2.78 0.51 -18.05
CA ASN A 353 -3.37 1.38 -17.04
C ASN A 353 -2.47 1.45 -15.78
N ALA A 354 -1.87 0.31 -15.40
CA ALA A 354 -0.90 0.24 -14.30
C ALA A 354 0.33 1.15 -14.55
N LEU A 355 0.83 1.19 -15.78
CA LEU A 355 1.96 2.04 -16.17
C LEU A 355 1.62 3.55 -16.23
N ARG A 356 0.33 3.91 -16.24
CA ARG A 356 -0.14 5.31 -16.22
C ARG A 356 -0.65 5.78 -14.85
N GLU A 357 -0.63 4.92 -13.84
CA GLU A 357 -1.23 5.19 -12.51
C GLU A 357 -2.74 5.54 -12.61
N GLU A 358 -3.43 4.92 -13.58
CA GLU A 358 -4.88 5.08 -13.82
C GLU A 358 -5.68 3.84 -13.36
N PRO A 359 -5.80 3.56 -12.04
CA PRO A 359 -6.49 2.37 -11.55
C PRO A 359 -7.98 2.45 -11.82
N ASN A 360 -8.56 1.31 -12.18
CA ASN A 360 -10.01 1.18 -12.30
C ASN A 360 -10.66 1.16 -10.90
N VAL A 361 -10.00 0.49 -9.96
CA VAL A 361 -10.50 0.16 -8.62
C VAL A 361 -9.42 0.50 -7.59
N VAL A 362 -9.80 1.11 -6.47
CA VAL A 362 -8.94 1.36 -5.31
C VAL A 362 -9.74 0.94 -4.08
N VAL A 363 -9.24 0.02 -3.28
CA VAL A 363 -10.04 -0.71 -2.27
C VAL A 363 -9.25 -0.95 -1.00
N PHE A 364 -9.97 -1.20 0.10
CA PHE A 364 -9.40 -1.80 1.30
C PHE A 364 -9.67 -3.30 1.30
N ASN A 365 -8.69 -4.10 1.69
CA ASN A 365 -8.83 -5.54 1.88
C ASN A 365 -9.39 -6.30 0.65
N GLY A 366 -8.92 -5.92 -0.55
CA GLY A 366 -9.04 -6.71 -1.77
C GLY A 366 -10.33 -6.57 -2.59
N SER A 367 -11.39 -5.89 -2.12
CA SER A 367 -12.60 -5.64 -2.90
C SER A 367 -13.45 -4.46 -2.39
N GLU A 368 -14.34 -3.92 -3.24
CA GLU A 368 -15.30 -2.86 -2.86
C GLU A 368 -16.17 -3.23 -1.64
N SER A 369 -16.40 -4.52 -1.44
CA SER A 369 -17.34 -5.03 -0.44
C SER A 369 -16.69 -5.50 0.86
N ALA A 370 -15.36 -5.66 0.89
CA ALA A 370 -14.63 -6.30 1.98
C ALA A 370 -14.88 -5.66 3.35
N LEU A 371 -14.75 -4.33 3.46
CA LEU A 371 -14.99 -3.57 4.70
C LEU A 371 -16.35 -2.85 4.76
N THR A 372 -17.25 -3.09 3.82
CA THR A 372 -18.57 -2.41 3.76
C THR A 372 -19.72 -3.38 4.00
N ARG A 373 -19.88 -4.38 3.13
CA ARG A 373 -20.96 -5.37 3.17
C ARG A 373 -20.52 -6.69 3.82
N ASP A 374 -19.28 -7.11 3.57
CA ASP A 374 -18.85 -8.49 3.82
C ASP A 374 -18.24 -8.65 5.23
N LYS A 375 -17.37 -7.73 5.65
CA LYS A 375 -16.78 -7.66 7.01
C LYS A 375 -16.54 -6.20 7.47
N PRO A 376 -17.58 -5.37 7.67
CA PRO A 376 -17.41 -4.08 8.32
C PRO A 376 -16.84 -4.24 9.74
N LEU A 377 -16.04 -3.27 10.18
CA LEU A 377 -15.43 -3.23 11.51
C LEU A 377 -16.48 -2.86 12.57
N THR A 378 -16.26 -3.21 13.83
CA THR A 378 -17.21 -2.96 14.92
C THR A 378 -16.53 -2.49 16.20
N ALA A 379 -17.22 -1.66 16.97
CA ALA A 379 -16.81 -1.26 18.31
C ALA A 379 -18.02 -0.88 19.18
N ASN A 380 -17.77 -0.65 20.46
CA ASN A 380 -18.72 -0.05 21.39
C ASN A 380 -18.26 1.36 21.79
N ILE A 381 -19.16 2.18 22.33
CA ILE A 381 -18.76 3.47 22.91
C ILE A 381 -17.76 3.29 24.06
N ASN A 382 -16.80 4.21 24.14
CA ASN A 382 -15.65 4.21 25.04
C ASN A 382 -14.61 3.10 24.80
N GLU A 383 -14.79 2.22 23.80
CA GLU A 383 -13.70 1.34 23.35
C GLU A 383 -12.64 2.13 22.58
N THR A 384 -11.40 1.68 22.72
CA THR A 384 -10.25 2.13 21.93
C THR A 384 -10.02 1.19 20.75
N VAL A 385 -9.82 1.77 19.57
CA VAL A 385 -9.70 1.04 18.30
C VAL A 385 -8.37 1.39 17.64
N ARG A 386 -7.51 0.38 17.44
CA ARG A 386 -6.28 0.47 16.66
C ARG A 386 -6.49 -0.07 15.26
N LEU A 387 -6.10 0.69 14.25
CA LEU A 387 -5.99 0.23 12.87
C LEU A 387 -4.51 0.11 12.52
N PHE A 388 -4.06 -1.11 12.23
CA PHE A 388 -2.83 -1.36 11.50
C PHE A 388 -3.15 -1.14 10.01
N PHE A 389 -2.86 0.07 9.52
CA PHE A 389 -3.18 0.50 8.17
C PHE A 389 -1.95 0.45 7.28
N GLY A 390 -2.00 -0.29 6.19
CA GLY A 390 -0.98 -0.28 5.15
C GLY A 390 -1.50 0.24 3.81
N ASN A 391 -0.58 0.58 2.92
CA ASN A 391 -0.85 0.83 1.51
C ASN A 391 0.12 0.01 0.66
N ALA A 392 -0.39 -1.02 -0.02
CA ALA A 392 0.40 -1.87 -0.90
C ALA A 392 0.66 -1.22 -2.27
N GLY A 393 -0.08 -0.17 -2.63
CA GLY A 393 -0.04 0.41 -3.97
C GLY A 393 -0.57 -0.57 -5.04
N PRO A 394 0.15 -0.77 -6.18
CA PRO A 394 1.59 -0.47 -6.35
C PRO A 394 1.99 1.01 -6.47
N ASN A 395 1.14 1.91 -6.93
CA ASN A 395 1.57 3.28 -7.30
C ASN A 395 1.04 4.38 -6.37
N LEU A 396 -0.26 4.40 -6.06
CA LEU A 396 -0.88 5.58 -5.44
C LEU A 396 -0.68 5.68 -3.91
N THR A 397 -0.12 6.79 -3.45
CA THR A 397 -0.10 7.22 -2.03
C THR A 397 -1.52 7.46 -1.50
N SER A 398 -1.89 6.84 -0.38
CA SER A 398 -3.18 7.03 0.29
C SER A 398 -3.19 8.29 1.17
N SER A 399 -4.31 9.01 1.20
CA SER A 399 -4.59 10.07 2.18
C SER A 399 -5.58 9.56 3.22
N PHE A 400 -5.15 8.60 4.06
CA PHE A 400 -6.05 7.84 4.92
C PHE A 400 -6.72 8.69 6.00
N HIS A 401 -8.05 8.58 6.10
CA HIS A 401 -8.91 9.32 7.02
C HIS A 401 -10.07 8.43 7.51
N VAL A 402 -10.63 8.75 8.68
CA VAL A 402 -11.85 8.14 9.23
C VAL A 402 -12.87 9.24 9.50
N ILE A 403 -13.90 9.32 8.66
CA ILE A 403 -14.93 10.37 8.71
C ILE A 403 -15.69 10.29 10.03
N GLY A 404 -15.80 11.44 10.70
CA GLY A 404 -16.38 11.60 12.04
C GLY A 404 -15.38 11.45 13.19
N SER A 405 -14.11 11.12 12.91
CA SER A 405 -13.08 10.85 13.92
C SER A 405 -11.79 11.65 13.70
N ASN A 406 -10.95 11.68 14.73
CA ASN A 406 -9.56 12.10 14.69
C ASN A 406 -8.69 11.00 15.32
N PHE A 407 -7.49 10.81 14.79
CA PHE A 407 -6.52 9.85 15.33
C PHE A 407 -5.92 10.40 16.63
N LYS A 408 -6.13 9.67 17.73
CA LYS A 408 -5.60 9.94 19.07
C LYS A 408 -4.09 9.79 19.10
N ASN A 409 -3.60 8.69 18.53
CA ASN A 409 -2.18 8.43 18.24
C ASN A 409 -2.03 8.11 16.73
N VAL A 410 -0.92 8.54 16.13
CA VAL A 410 -0.46 8.16 14.78
C VAL A 410 1.01 7.81 14.82
N TYR A 411 1.30 6.53 14.62
CA TYR A 411 2.60 5.94 14.42
C TYR A 411 2.90 5.99 12.91
N ARG A 412 3.54 7.08 12.48
CA ARG A 412 3.78 7.36 11.05
C ARG A 412 4.79 6.37 10.48
N GLU A 413 4.62 6.01 9.20
CA GLU A 413 5.58 5.20 8.43
C GLU A 413 5.90 3.82 9.05
N GLY A 414 5.09 3.37 10.01
CA GLY A 414 5.27 2.12 10.76
C GLY A 414 6.15 2.23 12.01
N ASP A 415 6.67 3.42 12.34
CA ASP A 415 7.53 3.67 13.50
C ASP A 415 6.75 3.59 14.82
N VAL A 416 7.15 2.64 15.67
CA VAL A 416 6.59 2.40 17.02
C VAL A 416 7.57 2.72 18.16
N ILE A 417 8.74 3.28 17.84
CA ILE A 417 9.76 3.71 18.81
C ILE A 417 9.66 5.22 19.07
N SER A 418 9.40 6.02 18.04
CA SER A 418 9.15 7.45 18.23
C SER A 418 7.81 7.71 18.95
N PRO A 419 7.70 8.77 19.77
CA PRO A 419 6.43 9.22 20.31
C PRO A 419 5.40 9.50 19.19
N PRO A 420 4.17 8.97 19.27
CA PRO A 420 3.19 9.12 18.21
C PRO A 420 2.74 10.58 18.02
N GLY A 421 2.38 10.93 16.79
CA GLY A 421 1.65 12.16 16.53
C GLY A 421 0.24 12.10 17.11
N GLN A 422 -0.29 13.21 17.63
CA GLN A 422 -1.58 13.24 18.32
C GLN A 422 -2.59 14.17 17.66
N CYS A 423 -3.88 13.86 17.80
CA CYS A 423 -5.03 14.63 17.30
C CYS A 423 -5.01 14.91 15.78
N ILE A 424 -4.53 13.96 14.99
CA ILE A 424 -4.36 14.10 13.53
C ILE A 424 -5.65 13.73 12.80
N GLN A 425 -6.03 14.50 11.77
CA GLN A 425 -7.23 14.23 10.97
C GLN A 425 -7.00 13.18 9.86
N THR A 426 -5.87 13.26 9.17
CA THR A 426 -5.56 12.49 7.95
C THR A 426 -4.06 12.20 7.93
N VAL A 427 -3.67 10.99 7.51
CA VAL A 427 -2.27 10.57 7.40
C VAL A 427 -1.94 10.16 5.95
N SER A 428 -0.80 10.64 5.44
CA SER A 428 -0.29 10.25 4.13
C SER A 428 0.46 8.92 4.26
N VAL A 429 0.10 7.92 3.47
CA VAL A 429 0.70 6.58 3.50
C VAL A 429 1.19 6.20 2.09
N PRO A 430 2.50 6.29 1.81
CA PRO A 430 3.08 5.93 0.52
C PRO A 430 2.77 4.49 0.09
N PRO A 431 2.83 4.15 -1.21
CA PRO A 431 2.81 2.76 -1.65
C PRO A 431 4.01 1.99 -1.05
N GLY A 432 3.80 0.73 -0.66
CA GLY A 432 4.80 -0.07 0.03
C GLY A 432 5.09 0.40 1.46
N SER A 433 4.19 1.16 2.09
CA SER A 433 4.36 1.71 3.44
C SER A 433 3.13 1.50 4.31
N ALA A 434 3.24 1.83 5.61
CA ALA A 434 2.20 1.60 6.60
C ALA A 434 2.17 2.68 7.69
N THR A 435 1.17 2.62 8.55
CA THR A 435 1.00 3.46 9.75
C THR A 435 0.07 2.75 10.73
N ILE A 436 0.23 3.01 12.03
CA ILE A 436 -0.74 2.57 13.03
C ILE A 436 -1.47 3.81 13.55
N VAL A 437 -2.80 3.74 13.62
CA VAL A 437 -3.61 4.82 14.19
C VAL A 437 -4.51 4.29 15.30
N ASP A 438 -4.54 5.01 16.43
CA ASP A 438 -5.44 4.73 17.55
C ASP A 438 -6.58 5.75 17.55
N MET A 439 -7.80 5.32 17.85
CA MET A 439 -8.99 6.16 18.01
C MET A 439 -9.75 5.77 19.29
N GLU A 440 -10.56 6.70 19.79
CA GLU A 440 -11.43 6.50 20.96
C GLU A 440 -12.89 6.72 20.55
N MET A 441 -13.75 5.74 20.76
CA MET A 441 -15.11 5.71 20.19
C MET A 441 -16.10 6.47 21.08
N SER A 442 -16.10 7.80 21.04
CA SER A 442 -16.91 8.62 21.96
C SER A 442 -18.40 8.74 21.62
N VAL A 443 -18.83 8.36 20.41
CA VAL A 443 -20.21 8.53 19.90
C VAL A 443 -20.63 7.28 19.09
N PRO A 444 -21.88 6.77 19.20
CA PRO A 444 -22.33 5.65 18.39
C PRO A 444 -22.73 6.08 16.97
N GLY A 445 -22.44 5.23 15.98
CA GLY A 445 -22.73 5.49 14.56
C GLY A 445 -21.80 4.73 13.61
N THR A 446 -21.97 4.94 12.30
CA THR A 446 -21.08 4.41 11.26
C THR A 446 -20.01 5.45 10.93
N TYR A 447 -18.75 5.10 11.18
CA TYR A 447 -17.57 5.88 10.80
C TYR A 447 -17.01 5.34 9.48
N ALA A 448 -16.79 6.20 8.48
CA ALA A 448 -16.32 5.78 7.18
C ALA A 448 -14.79 5.92 7.05
N LEU A 449 -14.08 4.81 6.95
CA LEU A 449 -12.68 4.73 6.52
C LEU A 449 -12.63 5.11 5.04
N VAL A 450 -11.78 6.06 4.65
CA VAL A 450 -11.65 6.54 3.26
C VAL A 450 -10.20 6.88 2.90
N ASP A 451 -9.89 6.80 1.61
CA ASP A 451 -8.78 7.56 1.02
C ASP A 451 -9.29 8.96 0.62
N HIS A 452 -8.79 9.99 1.30
CA HIS A 452 -9.25 11.37 1.14
C HIS A 452 -8.75 12.05 -0.16
N ALA A 453 -8.03 11.35 -1.04
CA ALA A 453 -8.02 11.66 -2.47
C ALA A 453 -9.39 11.30 -3.09
N ILE A 454 -10.41 12.05 -2.69
CA ILE A 454 -11.75 11.53 -2.37
C ILE A 454 -12.52 10.85 -3.51
N PHE A 455 -12.21 11.13 -4.77
CA PHE A 455 -12.76 10.38 -5.91
C PHE A 455 -12.40 8.88 -5.90
N ARG A 456 -11.41 8.46 -5.10
CA ARG A 456 -11.11 7.04 -4.85
C ARG A 456 -12.23 6.32 -4.09
N MET A 457 -13.10 7.03 -3.35
CA MET A 457 -14.36 6.47 -2.83
C MET A 457 -15.23 5.88 -3.94
N ASP A 458 -15.33 6.55 -5.09
CA ASP A 458 -16.09 6.06 -6.25
C ASP A 458 -15.38 4.92 -7.00
N LYS A 459 -14.10 4.66 -6.68
CA LYS A 459 -13.34 3.48 -7.12
C LYS A 459 -13.33 2.34 -6.08
N GLY A 460 -14.02 2.49 -4.94
CA GLY A 460 -14.15 1.45 -3.91
C GLY A 460 -13.43 1.70 -2.58
N ALA A 461 -12.76 2.85 -2.39
CA ALA A 461 -11.91 3.11 -1.22
C ALA A 461 -12.74 3.55 0.01
N VAL A 462 -13.61 2.65 0.47
CA VAL A 462 -14.53 2.83 1.60
C VAL A 462 -14.50 1.61 2.50
N GLY A 463 -14.48 1.83 3.81
CA GLY A 463 -14.78 0.83 4.82
C GLY A 463 -15.64 1.43 5.93
N TYR A 464 -16.38 0.60 6.66
CA TYR A 464 -17.22 1.05 7.77
C TYR A 464 -16.69 0.52 9.10
N LEU A 465 -16.69 1.38 10.12
CA LEU A 465 -16.53 1.04 11.53
C LEU A 465 -17.83 1.41 12.25
N ASN A 466 -18.59 0.39 12.65
CA ASN A 466 -19.91 0.54 13.27
C ASN A 466 -19.78 0.54 14.80
N VAL A 467 -19.98 1.71 15.42
CA VAL A 467 -19.90 1.92 16.87
C VAL A 467 -21.30 1.80 17.49
N SER A 468 -21.46 0.89 18.45
CA SER A 468 -22.70 0.65 19.19
C SER A 468 -22.68 1.31 20.57
N GLY A 469 -23.81 1.88 21.02
CA GLY A 469 -23.89 2.47 22.35
C GLY A 469 -25.05 3.44 22.55
N GLU A 470 -25.10 4.04 23.73
CA GLU A 470 -26.01 5.15 24.04
C GLU A 470 -25.61 6.44 23.31
N GLN A 471 -26.60 7.22 22.90
CA GLN A 471 -26.39 8.48 22.20
C GLN A 471 -25.77 9.54 23.12
N ARG A 472 -24.85 10.34 22.57
CA ARG A 472 -24.07 11.36 23.30
C ARG A 472 -24.39 12.77 22.80
N PRO A 473 -25.60 13.32 23.08
CA PRO A 473 -26.03 14.64 22.61
C PRO A 473 -25.23 15.80 23.20
N ASP A 474 -24.40 15.53 24.21
CA ASP A 474 -23.40 16.44 24.77
C ASP A 474 -22.14 16.60 23.89
N ILE A 475 -21.87 15.63 23.00
CA ILE A 475 -20.76 15.64 22.03
C ILE A 475 -21.29 15.85 20.61
N TYR A 476 -22.31 15.07 20.21
CA TYR A 476 -22.86 15.04 18.86
C TYR A 476 -24.38 14.96 18.93
N GLY A 477 -25.05 16.04 18.55
CA GLY A 477 -26.50 16.17 18.61
C GLY A 477 -27.01 17.37 17.82
N SER A 478 -28.31 17.40 17.56
CA SER A 478 -28.99 18.47 16.84
C SER A 478 -30.38 18.68 17.42
N THR A 479 -30.83 19.95 17.47
CA THR A 479 -32.21 20.30 17.83
C THR A 479 -33.20 20.07 16.69
N GLN A 480 -32.70 19.86 15.47
CA GLN A 480 -33.47 19.46 14.29
C GLN A 480 -33.24 17.96 13.99
N PRO A 481 -34.24 17.22 13.50
CA PRO A 481 -34.07 15.81 13.15
C PRO A 481 -33.05 15.64 12.01
N PRO A 482 -32.29 14.53 11.99
CA PRO A 482 -31.35 14.25 10.90
C PRO A 482 -32.10 14.07 9.57
N ALA A 483 -31.59 14.71 8.51
CA ALA A 483 -32.13 14.60 7.17
C ALA A 483 -31.42 13.48 6.37
N PRO A 484 -32.15 12.61 5.65
CA PRO A 484 -31.54 11.55 4.86
C PRO A 484 -30.81 12.13 3.63
N CYS A 485 -29.50 11.88 3.53
CA CYS A 485 -28.69 12.31 2.39
C CYS A 485 -28.84 11.33 1.23
N VAL A 486 -29.89 11.52 0.43
CA VAL A 486 -30.30 10.60 -0.65
C VAL A 486 -29.17 10.38 -1.65
N GLY A 487 -28.68 9.12 -1.71
CA GLY A 487 -27.62 8.69 -2.64
C GLY A 487 -26.19 8.77 -2.09
N CYS A 488 -25.99 9.14 -0.82
CA CYS A 488 -24.65 9.14 -0.23
C CYS A 488 -24.13 7.72 0.06
N LYS A 489 -22.82 7.50 -0.16
CA LYS A 489 -22.09 6.26 0.14
C LYS A 489 -21.45 6.20 1.53
N LEU A 490 -21.47 7.30 2.31
CA LEU A 490 -20.65 7.45 3.52
C LEU A 490 -21.39 7.18 4.84
N HIS A 491 -22.71 7.39 4.85
CA HIS A 491 -23.57 7.23 6.03
C HIS A 491 -24.95 6.72 5.54
N PRO A 492 -25.08 5.39 5.37
CA PRO A 492 -26.30 4.74 4.87
C PRO A 492 -27.44 4.66 5.89
#